data_AF-A0A8H7BB88-F1
#
_entry.id   AF-A0A8H7BB88-F1
#
_cell.length_a   1.000
_cell.length_b   1.000
_cell.length_c   1.000
_cell.angle_alpha   90.00
_cell.angle_beta   90.00
_cell.angle_gamma   90.00
#
_symmetry.space_group_name_H-M   'P 1'
#
loop_
_entity.id
_entity.type
_entity.pdbx_description
1 polymer ?
#
loop_
_entity_poly.entity_id
_entity_poly.type
_entity_poly.pdbx_seq_one_letter_code
_entity_poly.pdbx_strand_id
1 'polypeptide(L)'
;MVARYQRIKYPNPGERQHGESMAAQWDLQIRKKQDEAYSNLIREFLPNQPPVGVYRNLRGDLLKIVQIDTGFMREDSPDLQEMLEPGHLWMPAVVSGLPGTQFNEEREYLFDHFKYVLVEPLEIGFNKVAINGVVVYQRKQIRVAMNAEKKTVWEAVETDQFDPSQQCFFGAPDGDPQVNPTSTPRPSRTPSSDSAVNLPITPP
;
A
#
# COMPACT_ATOMS: atom_id res chain seq x y z
N MET A 1 -26.52 44.47 -16.86
CA MET A 1 -25.82 43.18 -16.84
C MET A 1 -26.33 42.37 -15.65
N VAL A 2 -27.01 41.25 -15.88
CA VAL A 2 -27.46 40.35 -14.81
C VAL A 2 -26.92 38.96 -15.12
N ALA A 3 -25.88 38.55 -14.40
CA ALA A 3 -25.34 37.20 -14.50
C ALA A 3 -26.17 36.26 -13.60
N ARG A 4 -26.70 35.21 -14.23
CA ARG A 4 -27.58 34.19 -13.65
C ARG A 4 -26.81 33.34 -12.64
N TYR A 5 -27.36 33.19 -11.43
CA TYR A 5 -26.89 32.20 -10.45
C TYR A 5 -27.00 30.78 -11.03
N GLN A 6 -25.88 30.06 -11.13
CA GLN A 6 -25.88 28.62 -11.41
C GLN A 6 -26.43 27.88 -10.18
N ARG A 7 -27.52 27.13 -10.36
CA ARG A 7 -28.04 26.19 -9.35
C ARG A 7 -27.03 25.05 -9.17
N ILE A 8 -26.39 24.98 -8.00
CA ILE A 8 -25.69 23.78 -7.55
C ILE A 8 -26.76 22.69 -7.38
N LYS A 9 -26.71 21.64 -8.20
CA LYS A 9 -27.53 20.43 -8.01
C LYS A 9 -27.01 19.72 -6.76
N TYR A 10 -27.74 19.80 -5.66
CA TYR A 10 -27.51 18.89 -4.53
C TYR A 10 -27.94 17.48 -4.96
N PRO A 11 -27.12 16.44 -4.71
CA PRO A 11 -27.49 15.06 -5.01
C PRO A 11 -28.74 14.67 -4.23
N ASN A 12 -29.59 13.83 -4.84
CA ASN A 12 -30.87 13.45 -4.27
C ASN A 12 -30.67 12.67 -2.95
N PRO A 13 -31.51 12.86 -1.92
CA PRO A 13 -31.40 12.16 -0.64
C PRO A 13 -31.35 10.62 -0.77
N GLY A 14 -32.05 10.06 -1.76
CA GLY A 14 -32.06 8.61 -2.03
C GLY A 14 -30.75 8.07 -2.62
N GLU A 15 -29.99 8.89 -3.37
CA GLU A 15 -28.68 8.49 -3.91
C GLU A 15 -27.62 8.44 -2.80
N ARG A 16 -27.72 9.32 -1.80
CA ARG A 16 -26.87 9.28 -0.59
C ARG A 16 -27.15 8.05 0.25
N GLN A 17 -28.42 7.75 0.54
CA GLN A 17 -28.80 6.56 1.32
C GLN A 17 -28.42 5.25 0.62
N HIS A 18 -28.55 5.18 -0.71
CA HIS A 18 -28.11 4.02 -1.47
C HIS A 18 -26.57 3.87 -1.49
N GLY A 19 -25.84 4.98 -1.62
CA GLY A 19 -24.37 4.99 -1.51
C GLY A 19 -23.86 4.58 -0.13
N GLU A 20 -24.50 5.07 0.94
CA GLU A 20 -24.19 4.71 2.34
C GLU A 20 -24.49 3.23 2.61
N SER A 21 -25.59 2.70 2.07
CA SER A 21 -25.94 1.27 2.15
C SER A 21 -24.91 0.37 1.46
N MET A 22 -24.46 0.74 0.26
CA MET A 22 -23.43 -0.01 -0.47
C MET A 22 -22.06 0.04 0.23
N ALA A 23 -21.68 1.21 0.78
CA ALA A 23 -20.45 1.35 1.54
C ALA A 23 -20.47 0.48 2.80
N ALA A 24 -21.56 0.50 3.57
CA ALA A 24 -21.71 -0.33 4.77
C ALA A 24 -21.67 -1.83 4.44
N GLN A 25 -22.28 -2.26 3.33
CA GLN A 25 -22.20 -3.66 2.89
C GLN A 25 -20.79 -4.07 2.50
N TRP A 26 -20.06 -3.20 1.81
CA TRP A 26 -18.66 -3.42 1.45
C TRP A 26 -17.76 -3.54 2.69
N ASP A 27 -17.92 -2.65 3.66
CA ASP A 27 -17.17 -2.68 4.92
C ASP A 27 -17.43 -3.98 5.70
N LEU A 28 -18.68 -4.44 5.74
CA LEU A 28 -19.02 -5.72 6.37
C LEU A 28 -18.36 -6.91 5.66
N GLN A 29 -18.26 -6.90 4.33
CA GLN A 29 -17.56 -7.94 3.59
C GLN A 29 -16.06 -7.93 3.88
N ILE A 30 -15.45 -6.74 3.96
CA ILE A 30 -14.04 -6.60 4.33
C ILE A 30 -13.78 -7.19 5.72
N ARG A 31 -14.58 -6.81 6.72
CA ARG A 31 -14.41 -7.33 8.09
C ARG A 31 -14.52 -8.85 8.15
N LYS A 32 -15.53 -9.43 7.48
CA LYS A 32 -15.67 -10.89 7.38
C LYS A 32 -14.44 -11.55 6.77
N LYS A 33 -13.87 -10.95 5.73
CA LYS A 33 -12.66 -11.46 5.08
C LYS A 33 -11.42 -11.33 5.96
N GLN A 34 -11.32 -10.28 6.76
CA GLN A 34 -10.23 -10.13 7.73
C GLN A 34 -10.31 -11.18 8.85
N ASP A 35 -11.50 -11.49 9.35
CA ASP A 35 -11.69 -12.53 10.36
C ASP A 35 -11.42 -13.94 9.81
N GLU A 36 -11.82 -14.20 8.56
CA GLU A 36 -11.48 -15.42 7.83
C GLU A 36 -9.97 -15.56 7.64
N ALA A 37 -9.30 -14.49 7.24
CA ALA A 37 -7.85 -14.43 7.08
C ALA A 37 -7.10 -14.71 8.39
N TYR A 38 -7.52 -14.09 9.49
CA TYR A 38 -6.97 -14.38 10.81
C TYR A 38 -7.15 -15.85 11.18
N SER A 39 -8.34 -16.40 10.97
CA SER A 39 -8.61 -17.82 11.22
C SER A 39 -7.72 -18.75 10.39
N ASN A 40 -7.48 -18.39 9.12
CA ASN A 40 -6.58 -19.13 8.24
C ASN A 40 -5.13 -19.04 8.70
N LEU A 41 -4.66 -17.85 9.10
CA LEU A 41 -3.34 -17.66 9.70
C LEU A 41 -3.15 -18.59 10.90
N ILE A 42 -4.09 -18.61 11.86
CA ILE A 42 -3.98 -19.49 13.02
C ILE A 42 -3.93 -20.97 12.60
N ARG A 43 -4.74 -21.37 11.60
CA ARG A 43 -4.77 -22.75 11.10
C ARG A 43 -3.48 -23.17 10.42
N GLU A 44 -2.80 -22.28 9.69
CA GLU A 44 -1.54 -22.57 8.98
C GLU A 44 -0.43 -23.02 9.95
N PHE A 45 -0.47 -22.59 11.21
CA PHE A 45 0.55 -22.92 12.19
C PHE A 45 0.22 -24.16 13.03
N LEU A 46 -1.00 -24.70 12.99
CA LEU A 46 -1.39 -25.85 13.82
C LEU A 46 -0.51 -27.09 13.57
N PRO A 47 -0.08 -27.84 14.62
CA PRO A 47 -0.44 -27.66 16.04
C PRO A 47 0.41 -26.61 16.77
N ASN A 48 1.38 -26.00 16.08
CA ASN A 48 2.16 -24.89 16.62
C ASN A 48 1.32 -23.60 16.64
N GLN A 49 1.88 -22.56 17.25
CA GLN A 49 1.28 -21.24 17.26
C GLN A 49 2.06 -20.31 16.32
N PRO A 50 1.38 -19.32 15.72
CA PRO A 50 2.07 -18.29 14.95
C PRO A 50 3.02 -17.51 15.87
N PRO A 51 4.19 -17.09 15.37
CA PRO A 51 5.09 -16.21 16.12
C PRO A 51 4.40 -14.93 16.59
N VAL A 52 4.82 -14.43 17.77
CA VAL A 52 4.47 -13.09 18.25
C VAL A 52 5.05 -12.06 17.29
N GLY A 53 4.27 -11.03 16.97
CA GLY A 53 4.74 -9.93 16.13
C GLY A 53 3.65 -9.23 15.36
N VAL A 54 4.08 -8.38 14.45
CA VAL A 54 3.21 -7.63 13.55
C VAL A 54 3.09 -8.38 12.24
N TYR A 55 1.87 -8.50 11.75
CA TYR A 55 1.54 -9.13 10.49
C TYR A 55 0.90 -8.10 9.58
N ARG A 56 1.23 -8.17 8.29
CA ARG A 56 0.72 -7.27 7.27
C ARG A 56 0.14 -8.09 6.12
N ASN A 57 -0.91 -7.58 5.48
CA ASN A 57 -1.42 -8.13 4.22
C ASN A 57 -1.10 -7.19 3.05
N LEU A 58 -1.34 -7.64 1.81
CA LEU A 58 -1.08 -6.84 0.61
C LEU A 58 -1.95 -5.57 0.52
N ARG A 59 -3.08 -5.48 1.26
CA ARG A 59 -3.89 -4.25 1.36
C ARG A 59 -3.25 -3.20 2.28
N GLY A 60 -2.22 -3.58 3.02
CA GLY A 60 -1.58 -2.75 4.04
C GLY A 60 -2.31 -2.76 5.38
N ASP A 61 -3.29 -3.63 5.58
CA ASP A 61 -3.89 -3.85 6.89
C ASP A 61 -2.84 -4.49 7.81
N LEU A 62 -2.81 -4.06 9.07
CA LEU A 62 -1.91 -4.56 10.10
C LEU A 62 -2.69 -5.31 11.17
N LEU A 63 -2.08 -6.38 11.65
CA LEU A 63 -2.57 -7.26 12.71
C LEU A 63 -1.40 -7.51 13.67
N LYS A 64 -1.62 -7.46 14.98
CA LYS A 64 -0.59 -7.86 15.94
C LYS A 64 -1.02 -9.08 16.72
N ILE A 65 -0.12 -10.04 16.83
CA ILE A 65 -0.27 -11.19 17.70
C ILE A 65 0.63 -10.97 18.91
N VAL A 66 0.05 -10.98 20.10
CA VAL A 66 0.75 -10.85 21.38
C VAL A 66 0.63 -12.13 22.20
N GLN A 67 1.64 -12.39 23.01
CA GLN A 67 1.59 -13.46 24.00
C GLN A 67 0.82 -13.00 25.24
N ILE A 68 -0.02 -13.89 25.78
CA ILE A 68 -0.74 -13.74 27.04
C ILE A 68 -0.46 -14.98 27.91
N ASP A 69 -0.78 -14.90 29.21
CA ASP A 69 -0.49 -15.97 30.19
C ASP A 69 -1.03 -17.36 29.79
N THR A 70 -2.12 -17.39 29.03
CA THR A 70 -2.82 -18.61 28.61
C THR A 70 -2.73 -18.91 27.11
N GLY A 71 -1.87 -18.19 26.36
CA GLY A 71 -1.72 -18.40 24.92
C GLY A 71 -1.35 -17.13 24.15
N PHE A 72 -2.07 -16.88 23.04
CA PHE A 72 -1.82 -15.76 22.15
C PHE A 72 -3.14 -15.08 21.81
N MET A 73 -3.10 -13.76 21.66
CA MET A 73 -4.27 -12.97 21.33
C MET A 73 -3.95 -12.03 20.16
N ARG A 74 -4.95 -11.82 19.31
CA ARG A 74 -5.01 -10.72 18.36
C ARG A 74 -5.22 -9.41 19.13
N GLU A 75 -4.30 -8.47 18.94
CA GLU A 75 -4.43 -7.11 19.44
C GLU A 75 -4.87 -6.20 18.27
N ASP A 76 -6.08 -5.66 18.37
CA ASP A 76 -6.61 -4.65 17.44
C ASP A 76 -6.41 -3.26 18.06
N SER A 77 -5.18 -2.74 18.04
CA SER A 77 -4.92 -1.36 18.44
C SER A 77 -5.11 -0.42 17.24
N PRO A 78 -5.80 0.73 17.39
CA PRO A 78 -5.80 1.78 16.37
C PRO A 78 -4.38 2.34 16.12
N ASP A 79 -3.47 2.17 17.09
CA ASP A 79 -2.07 2.58 16.96
C ASP A 79 -1.25 1.61 16.09
N LEU A 80 -1.78 0.42 15.75
CA LEU A 80 -1.11 -0.47 14.81
C LEU A 80 -1.06 0.08 13.39
N GLN A 81 -1.84 1.12 13.09
CA GLN A 81 -1.65 1.93 11.89
C GLN A 81 -0.44 2.88 12.01
N GLU A 82 0.55 2.53 12.85
CA GLU A 82 1.85 3.18 12.98
C GLU A 82 2.42 3.43 11.57
N MET A 83 2.41 4.71 11.19
CA MET A 83 3.19 5.18 10.07
C MET A 83 4.65 5.04 10.48
N LEU A 84 5.34 4.10 9.82
CA LEU A 84 6.79 4.01 9.93
C LEU A 84 7.41 5.38 9.59
N GLU A 85 8.49 5.72 10.31
CA GLU A 85 9.25 6.91 10.00
C GLU A 85 9.74 6.88 8.55
N PRO A 86 9.84 8.03 7.87
CA PRO A 86 10.42 8.10 6.53
C PRO A 86 11.77 7.36 6.47
N GLY A 87 11.93 6.47 5.49
CA GLY A 87 13.14 5.67 5.35
C GLY A 87 13.05 4.30 6.01
N HIS A 88 11.90 3.93 6.58
CA HIS A 88 11.60 2.58 7.03
C HIS A 88 10.56 1.90 6.12
N LEU A 89 10.58 0.56 6.06
CA LEU A 89 9.57 -0.25 5.38
C LEU A 89 9.19 -1.47 6.20
N TRP A 90 7.92 -1.87 6.14
CA TRP A 90 7.48 -3.18 6.64
C TRP A 90 7.98 -4.28 5.71
N MET A 91 8.90 -5.10 6.20
CA MET A 91 9.51 -6.18 5.44
C MET A 91 9.10 -7.54 5.99
N PRO A 92 8.82 -8.54 5.14
CA PRO A 92 8.63 -9.91 5.60
C PRO A 92 9.81 -10.36 6.46
N ALA A 93 9.53 -10.88 7.65
CA ALA A 93 10.57 -11.36 8.57
C ALA A 93 11.35 -12.54 7.97
N VAL A 94 10.68 -13.35 7.14
CA VAL A 94 11.31 -14.42 6.37
C VAL A 94 11.62 -13.91 4.97
N VAL A 95 12.90 -13.86 4.64
CA VAL A 95 13.38 -13.46 3.31
C VAL A 95 13.14 -14.59 2.33
N SER A 96 12.39 -14.32 1.25
CA SER A 96 12.15 -15.27 0.18
C SER A 96 12.88 -14.86 -1.12
N GLY A 97 13.22 -15.82 -1.97
CA GLY A 97 13.88 -15.55 -3.26
C GLY A 97 15.38 -15.86 -3.30
N LEU A 98 16.00 -15.57 -4.46
CA LEU A 98 17.41 -15.84 -4.71
C LEU A 98 18.24 -14.56 -4.50
N PRO A 99 19.51 -14.66 -4.07
CA PRO A 99 20.38 -13.49 -3.98
C PRO A 99 20.39 -12.68 -5.29
N GLY A 100 20.20 -11.37 -5.18
CA GLY A 100 20.09 -10.43 -6.29
C GLY A 100 18.66 -10.12 -6.75
N THR A 101 17.64 -10.91 -6.36
CA THR A 101 16.25 -10.54 -6.71
C THR A 101 15.78 -9.33 -5.92
N GLN A 102 15.16 -8.37 -6.61
CA GLN A 102 14.53 -7.21 -6.00
C GLN A 102 13.29 -7.61 -5.19
N PHE A 103 13.02 -6.88 -4.11
CA PHE A 103 11.79 -7.00 -3.34
C PHE A 103 10.59 -6.60 -4.20
N ASN A 104 9.55 -7.42 -4.16
CA ASN A 104 8.27 -7.15 -4.82
C ASN A 104 7.15 -7.48 -3.83
N GLU A 105 6.40 -6.45 -3.43
CA GLU A 105 5.35 -6.57 -2.42
C GLU A 105 4.31 -7.65 -2.83
N GLU A 106 3.75 -7.58 -4.03
CA GLU A 106 2.75 -8.55 -4.49
C GLU A 106 3.23 -10.00 -4.38
N ARG A 107 4.48 -10.27 -4.76
CA ARG A 107 5.06 -11.61 -4.66
C ARG A 107 5.24 -12.04 -3.20
N GLU A 108 5.78 -11.17 -2.35
CA GLU A 108 6.06 -11.52 -0.95
C GLU A 108 4.77 -11.72 -0.13
N TYR A 109 3.69 -11.03 -0.49
CA TYR A 109 2.35 -11.25 0.09
C TYR A 109 1.50 -12.25 -0.73
N LEU A 110 2.14 -13.11 -1.54
CA LEU A 110 1.53 -14.21 -2.30
C LEU A 110 0.36 -13.83 -3.22
N PHE A 111 0.31 -12.58 -3.68
CA PHE A 111 -0.79 -12.01 -4.47
C PHE A 111 -2.16 -12.09 -3.78
N ASP A 112 -2.19 -12.38 -2.47
CA ASP A 112 -3.41 -12.53 -1.69
C ASP A 112 -3.59 -11.32 -0.78
N HIS A 113 -4.64 -10.54 -1.09
CA HIS A 113 -5.01 -9.32 -0.39
C HIS A 113 -5.36 -9.53 1.08
N PHE A 114 -5.69 -10.76 1.46
CA PHE A 114 -6.11 -11.09 2.82
C PHE A 114 -5.11 -11.99 3.53
N LYS A 115 -4.07 -12.49 2.87
CA LYS A 115 -3.04 -13.28 3.54
C LYS A 115 -2.16 -12.38 4.41
N TYR A 116 -2.07 -12.72 5.68
CA TYR A 116 -1.18 -12.06 6.63
C TYR A 116 0.19 -12.73 6.65
N VAL A 117 1.23 -11.92 6.52
CA VAL A 117 2.64 -12.34 6.59
C VAL A 117 3.30 -11.61 7.76
N LEU A 118 4.11 -12.33 8.54
CA LEU A 118 4.89 -11.74 9.64
C LEU A 118 5.89 -10.73 9.07
N VAL A 119 5.87 -9.51 9.59
CA VAL A 119 6.71 -8.40 9.14
C VAL A 119 7.45 -7.72 10.29
N GLU A 120 8.57 -7.11 9.95
CA GLU A 120 9.39 -6.30 10.84
C GLU A 120 9.73 -4.98 10.15
N PRO A 121 9.88 -3.87 10.91
CA PRO A 121 10.35 -2.62 10.34
C PRO A 121 11.83 -2.75 9.97
N LEU A 122 12.16 -2.42 8.73
CA LEU A 122 13.55 -2.35 8.25
C LEU A 122 13.89 -0.90 7.94
N GLU A 123 14.97 -0.39 8.54
CA GLU A 123 15.58 0.87 8.14
C GLU A 123 16.30 0.68 6.80
N ILE A 124 15.82 1.38 5.77
CA ILE A 124 16.37 1.32 4.41
C ILE A 124 17.01 2.64 3.99
N GLY A 125 16.59 3.75 4.61
CA GLY A 125 17.11 5.09 4.34
C GLY A 125 16.90 5.55 2.90
N PHE A 126 17.77 6.47 2.48
CA PHE A 126 17.65 7.19 1.22
C PHE A 126 18.97 7.23 0.45
N ASN A 127 18.87 7.15 -0.86
CA ASN A 127 19.91 7.52 -1.81
C ASN A 127 19.81 9.02 -2.12
N LYS A 128 20.96 9.70 -2.12
CA LYS A 128 21.05 11.10 -2.56
C LYS A 128 21.33 11.12 -4.06
N VAL A 129 20.32 11.47 -4.84
CA VAL A 129 20.37 11.46 -6.31
C VAL A 129 20.17 12.87 -6.86
N ALA A 130 20.70 13.15 -8.06
CA ALA A 130 20.55 14.44 -8.72
C ALA A 130 19.65 14.32 -9.96
N ILE A 131 18.63 15.17 -10.04
CA ILE A 131 17.72 15.26 -11.19
C ILE A 131 17.78 16.69 -11.72
N ASN A 132 18.27 16.87 -12.95
CA ASN A 132 18.36 18.19 -13.58
C ASN A 132 19.06 19.26 -12.70
N GLY A 133 20.08 18.86 -11.94
CA GLY A 133 20.82 19.74 -11.03
C GLY A 133 20.19 19.94 -9.64
N VAL A 134 19.03 19.33 -9.37
CA VAL A 134 18.36 19.35 -8.05
C VAL A 134 18.68 18.07 -7.30
N VAL A 135 19.12 18.21 -6.03
CA VAL A 135 19.34 17.08 -5.13
C VAL A 135 18.01 16.57 -4.59
N VAL A 136 17.79 15.27 -4.68
CA VAL A 136 16.60 14.57 -4.20
C VAL A 136 17.03 13.38 -3.34
N TYR A 137 16.28 13.10 -2.28
CA TYR A 137 16.46 11.90 -1.46
C TYR A 137 15.45 10.85 -1.90
N GLN A 138 15.92 9.82 -2.57
CA GLN A 138 15.10 8.73 -3.08
C GLN A 138 15.22 7.53 -2.16
N ARG A 139 14.09 6.92 -1.78
CA ARG A 139 14.10 5.74 -0.91
C ARG A 139 14.95 4.62 -1.54
N LYS A 140 15.81 3.97 -0.75
CA LYS A 140 16.65 2.87 -1.28
C LYS A 140 15.77 1.72 -1.78
N GLN A 141 16.15 1.11 -2.89
CA GLN A 141 15.56 -0.15 -3.33
C GLN A 141 16.02 -1.27 -2.39
N ILE A 142 15.23 -2.34 -2.30
CA ILE A 142 15.57 -3.51 -1.47
C ILE A 142 15.75 -4.72 -2.37
N ARG A 143 16.74 -5.54 -2.06
CA ARG A 143 16.96 -6.84 -2.70
C ARG A 143 17.30 -7.92 -1.68
N VAL A 144 17.24 -9.16 -2.14
CA VAL A 144 17.77 -10.31 -1.39
C VAL A 144 19.29 -10.33 -1.53
N ALA A 145 20.00 -10.47 -0.41
CA ALA A 145 21.45 -10.66 -0.38
C ALA A 145 21.82 -11.86 0.51
N MET A 146 23.09 -12.25 0.49
CA MET A 146 23.64 -13.17 1.48
C MET A 146 24.55 -12.41 2.44
N ASN A 147 24.33 -12.59 3.74
CA ASN A 147 25.21 -12.05 4.76
C ASN A 147 26.50 -12.91 4.91
N ALA A 148 27.41 -12.47 5.79
CA ALA A 148 28.66 -13.18 6.06
C ALA A 148 28.46 -14.62 6.58
N GLU A 149 27.31 -14.91 7.20
CA GLU A 149 26.93 -16.23 7.69
C GLU A 149 26.25 -17.11 6.62
N LYS A 150 26.21 -16.67 5.35
CA LYS A 150 25.51 -17.34 4.25
C LYS A 150 23.99 -17.47 4.45
N LYS A 151 23.39 -16.59 5.24
CA LYS A 151 21.93 -16.48 5.37
C LYS A 151 21.40 -15.42 4.43
N THR A 152 20.19 -15.65 3.91
CA THR A 152 19.48 -14.66 3.10
C THR A 152 18.99 -13.52 3.98
N VAL A 153 19.24 -12.28 3.55
CA VAL A 153 18.85 -11.05 4.25
C VAL A 153 18.27 -10.06 3.25
N TRP A 154 17.43 -9.15 3.73
CA TRP A 154 17.07 -7.95 2.96
C TRP A 154 18.22 -6.96 2.99
N GLU A 155 18.58 -6.41 1.84
CA GLU A 155 19.64 -5.43 1.67
C GLU A 155 19.11 -4.20 0.96
N ALA A 156 19.33 -3.03 1.56
CA ALA A 156 19.07 -1.74 0.93
C ALA A 156 20.19 -1.41 -0.08
N VAL A 157 19.80 -1.11 -1.31
CA VAL A 157 20.71 -0.91 -2.44
C VAL A 157 21.08 0.56 -2.56
N GLU A 158 22.39 0.83 -2.55
CA GLU A 158 22.93 2.15 -2.83
C GLU A 158 22.96 2.39 -4.34
N THR A 159 22.50 3.57 -4.76
CA THR A 159 22.55 4.00 -6.16
C THR A 159 22.66 5.52 -6.24
N ASP A 160 23.35 6.00 -7.27
CA ASP A 160 23.39 7.41 -7.68
C ASP A 160 22.41 7.71 -8.83
N GLN A 161 21.80 6.67 -9.41
CA GLN A 161 20.84 6.78 -10.50
C GLN A 161 19.43 7.02 -9.96
N PHE A 162 18.75 8.00 -10.57
CA PHE A 162 17.37 8.30 -10.26
C PHE A 162 16.40 7.28 -10.88
N ASP A 163 15.56 6.67 -10.06
CA ASP A 163 14.47 5.78 -10.48
C ASP A 163 13.09 6.44 -10.28
N PRO A 164 12.36 6.82 -11.33
CA PRO A 164 11.07 7.50 -11.18
C PRO A 164 9.97 6.64 -10.55
N SER A 165 10.16 5.33 -10.42
CA SER A 165 9.20 4.44 -9.75
C SER A 165 9.28 4.50 -8.23
N GLN A 166 10.34 5.10 -7.67
CA GLN A 166 10.58 5.15 -6.23
C GLN A 166 10.06 6.44 -5.60
N GLN A 167 9.66 6.32 -4.33
CA GLN A 167 9.25 7.47 -3.53
C GLN A 167 10.43 8.42 -3.29
N CYS A 168 10.18 9.71 -3.50
CA CYS A 168 11.19 10.76 -3.44
C CYS A 168 10.79 11.84 -2.44
N PHE A 169 11.80 12.38 -1.77
CA PHE A 169 11.68 13.38 -0.73
C PHE A 169 12.55 14.59 -1.10
N PHE A 170 11.99 15.78 -0.96
CA PHE A 170 12.66 17.06 -1.22
C PHE A 170 12.97 17.75 0.10
N GLY A 171 14.19 18.28 0.24
CA GLY A 171 14.70 18.82 1.52
C GLY A 171 15.57 17.82 2.28
N ALA A 172 16.44 18.31 3.16
CA ALA A 172 17.29 17.44 3.99
C ALA A 172 16.41 16.65 4.99
N PRO A 173 16.69 15.35 5.25
CA PRO A 173 15.86 14.51 6.12
C PRO A 173 15.78 14.98 7.59
N ASP A 174 16.66 15.90 8.00
CA ASP A 174 16.66 16.51 9.35
C ASP A 174 15.72 17.74 9.49
N GLY A 175 14.99 18.10 8.43
CA GLY A 175 13.90 19.07 8.47
C GLY A 175 12.66 18.43 7.87
N ASP A 176 11.51 18.58 8.54
CA ASP A 176 10.22 17.96 8.21
C ASP A 176 10.10 17.54 6.73
N PRO A 177 10.13 16.23 6.43
CA PRO A 177 10.08 15.76 5.05
C PRO A 177 8.76 16.18 4.43
N GLN A 178 8.81 17.13 3.48
CA GLN A 178 7.69 17.38 2.59
C GLN A 178 7.60 16.19 1.63
N VAL A 179 6.79 15.20 2.01
CA VAL A 179 6.31 14.16 1.09
C VAL A 179 5.61 14.88 -0.06
N ASN A 180 6.19 14.84 -1.25
CA ASN A 180 5.49 15.37 -2.42
C ASN A 180 4.32 14.42 -2.74
N PRO A 181 3.05 14.85 -2.73
CA PRO A 181 1.93 14.04 -3.14
C PRO A 181 1.90 13.93 -4.68
N THR A 182 2.92 13.33 -5.29
CA THR A 182 2.82 12.91 -6.69
C THR A 182 2.07 11.60 -6.73
N SER A 183 0.75 11.77 -6.67
CA SER A 183 -0.27 10.81 -7.02
C SER A 183 0.12 10.12 -8.33
N THR A 184 0.01 8.80 -8.35
CA THR A 184 -0.14 7.97 -9.54
C THR A 184 -0.91 8.74 -10.62
N PRO A 185 -0.39 8.93 -11.85
CA PRO A 185 -1.21 9.47 -12.92
C PRO A 185 -2.31 8.45 -13.18
N ARG A 186 -3.51 8.73 -12.69
CA ARG A 186 -4.73 8.03 -13.09
C ARG A 186 -4.76 8.08 -14.61
N PRO A 187 -4.89 6.95 -15.33
CA PRO A 187 -5.05 7.01 -16.78
C PRO A 187 -6.28 7.85 -17.07
N SER A 188 -6.05 8.99 -17.72
CA SER A 188 -7.10 9.83 -18.27
C SER A 188 -7.96 8.94 -19.15
N ARG A 189 -9.21 8.74 -18.75
CA ARG A 189 -10.21 8.10 -19.59
C ARG A 189 -10.27 8.87 -20.90
N THR A 190 -9.78 8.26 -21.97
CA THR A 190 -10.14 8.60 -23.33
C THR A 190 -11.66 8.57 -23.40
N PRO A 191 -12.35 9.66 -23.77
CA PRO A 191 -13.74 9.54 -24.14
C PRO A 191 -13.78 8.77 -25.46
N SER A 192 -14.35 7.56 -25.44
CA SER A 192 -14.77 6.85 -26.64
C SER A 192 -15.65 7.78 -27.47
N SER A 193 -15.17 8.15 -28.65
CA SER A 193 -16.02 8.56 -29.75
C SER A 193 -16.80 7.35 -30.21
N ASP A 194 -18.04 7.24 -29.75
CA ASP A 194 -19.09 6.51 -30.46
C ASP A 194 -20.45 7.08 -30.06
N SER A 195 -20.94 8.01 -30.88
CA SER A 195 -22.37 8.24 -31.12
C SER A 195 -22.50 9.22 -32.30
N ALA A 196 -22.20 8.74 -33.50
CA ALA A 196 -22.79 9.29 -34.71
C ALA A 196 -24.27 8.85 -34.72
N VAL A 197 -25.15 9.67 -34.15
CA VAL A 197 -26.59 9.51 -34.35
C VAL A 197 -27.03 10.48 -35.43
N ASN A 198 -27.25 9.88 -36.59
CA ASN A 198 -27.96 10.34 -37.77
C ASN A 198 -28.92 11.52 -37.53
N LEU A 199 -28.65 12.63 -38.23
CA LEU A 199 -29.65 13.66 -38.50
C LEU A 199 -30.61 13.16 -39.60
N PRO A 200 -31.90 13.53 -39.54
CA PRO A 200 -32.92 13.05 -40.46
C PRO A 200 -32.77 13.61 -41.88
N ILE A 201 -33.09 12.74 -42.84
CA ILE A 201 -33.16 12.97 -44.28
C ILE A 201 -34.43 13.77 -44.62
N THR A 202 -34.30 14.81 -45.44
CA THR A 202 -35.32 15.21 -46.43
C THR A 202 -34.67 15.98 -47.59
N PRO A 203 -34.88 15.57 -48.85
CA PRO A 203 -34.87 16.45 -50.03
C PRO A 203 -36.26 16.46 -50.71
N PRO A 204 -36.52 17.26 -51.77
CA PRO A 204 -35.85 18.47 -52.26
C PRO A 204 -36.54 19.78 -51.85
#